data_AF-A0A6P1YLP8-F1
#
_entry.id   AF-A0A6P1YLP8-F1
#
_cell.length_a   1.000
_cell.length_b   1.000
_cell.length_c   1.000
_cell.angle_alpha   90.00
_cell.angle_beta   90.00
_cell.angle_gamma   90.00
#
_symmetry.space_group_name_H-M   'P 1'
#
loop_
_entity.id
_entity.type
_entity.pdbx_description
1 polymer ?
#
loop_
_entity_poly.entity_id
_entity_poly.type
_entity_poly.pdbx_seq_one_letter_code
_entity_poly.pdbx_strand_id
1 'polypeptide(L)' 'MSRQDPQVVVRLPIELKDWLDGQARVNGSSRTWEIVRSIRERMARAGKSIGD' A
#
# COMPACT_ATOMS: atom_id res chain seq x y z
N MET A 1 -0.13 11.07 -6.67
CA MET A 1 0.63 10.17 -7.55
C MET A 1 0.70 10.82 -8.90
N SER A 2 1.90 11.26 -9.29
CA SER A 2 2.11 11.92 -10.58
C SER A 2 2.24 10.86 -11.68
N ARG A 3 2.16 11.25 -12.96
CA ARG A 3 2.38 10.33 -14.10
C ARG A 3 3.74 9.62 -14.08
N GLN A 4 4.66 10.04 -13.21
CA GLN A 4 5.98 9.43 -13.06
C GLN A 4 5.97 8.20 -12.13
N ASP A 5 4.94 8.02 -11.30
CA ASP A 5 4.79 6.85 -10.45
C ASP A 5 4.27 5.66 -11.30
N PRO A 6 5.04 4.58 -11.52
CA PRO A 6 4.58 3.47 -12.33
C PRO A 6 3.38 2.77 -11.66
N GLN A 7 2.37 2.45 -12.46
CA GLN A 7 1.23 1.69 -11.97
C GLN A 7 1.62 0.22 -11.75
N VAL A 8 1.22 -0.32 -10.60
CA VAL A 8 1.39 -1.73 -10.28
C VAL A 8 0.00 -2.37 -10.19
N VAL A 9 -0.27 -3.33 -11.07
CA VAL A 9 -1.52 -4.11 -11.04
C VAL A 9 -1.27 -5.40 -10.29
N VAL A 10 -1.98 -5.60 -9.18
CA VAL A 10 -1.87 -6.80 -8.34
C VAL A 10 -3.24 -7.45 -8.23
N ARG A 11 -3.29 -8.78 -8.40
CA ARG A 11 -4.47 -9.56 -8.05
C ARG A 11 -4.43 -9.88 -6.57
N LEU A 12 -5.49 -9.51 -5.86
CA LEU A 12 -5.63 -9.75 -4.44
C LEU A 12 -6.83 -10.67 -4.19
N PRO A 13 -6.76 -11.58 -3.22
CA PRO A 13 -7.93 -12.21 -2.64
C PRO A 13 -8.97 -11.17 -2.20
N ILE A 14 -10.25 -11.54 -2.27
CA ILE A 14 -11.36 -10.60 -2.04
C ILE A 14 -11.33 -10.03 -0.62
N GLU A 15 -11.01 -10.87 0.36
CA GLU A 15 -10.93 -10.50 1.76
C GLU A 15 -9.86 -9.44 2.03
N LEU A 16 -8.74 -9.48 1.31
CA LEU A 16 -7.68 -8.48 1.44
C LEU A 16 -8.09 -7.14 0.84
N LYS A 17 -8.81 -7.18 -0.29
CA LYS A 17 -9.34 -5.97 -0.91
C LYS A 17 -10.35 -5.29 0.01
N ASP A 18 -11.26 -6.06 0.60
CA ASP A 18 -12.29 -5.52 1.50
C ASP A 18 -11.70 -4.97 2.79
N TRP A 19 -10.68 -5.65 3.34
CA TRP A 19 -9.95 -5.13 4.49
C TRP A 19 -9.26 -3.79 4.19
N LEU A 20 -8.59 -3.65 3.03
CA LEU A 20 -7.96 -2.40 2.61
C LEU A 20 -8.98 -1.27 2.40
N ASP A 21 -10.16 -1.57 1.87
CA ASP A 21 -11.25 -0.60 1.73
C ASP A 21 -11.76 -0.13 3.10
N GLY A 22 -11.84 -1.04 4.08
CA GLY A 22 -12.14 -0.70 5.47
C GLY A 22 -11.09 0.24 6.08
N GLN A 23 -9.80 -0.05 5.89
CA GLN A 23 -8.71 0.80 6.38
C GLN A 23 -8.75 2.19 5.74
N ALA A 24 -8.97 2.28 4.43
CA ALA A 24 -9.07 3.54 3.71
C ALA A 24 -10.20 4.42 4.28
N ARG A 25 -11.35 3.82 4.61
CA ARG A 25 -12.48 4.52 5.23
C ARG A 25 -12.15 5.03 6.63
N VAL A 26 -11.53 4.19 7.48
CA VAL A 26 -11.15 4.56 8.85
C VAL A 26 -10.11 5.68 8.86
N ASN A 27 -9.14 5.62 7.94
CA ASN A 27 -8.02 6.55 7.88
C ASN A 27 -8.30 7.79 7.02
N GLY A 28 -9.48 7.90 6.40
CA GLY A 28 -9.82 8.99 5.49
C GLY A 28 -8.88 9.09 4.27
N SER A 29 -8.36 7.95 3.83
CA SER A 29 -7.31 7.83 2.81
C SER A 29 -7.81 7.05 1.58
N SER A 30 -6.95 6.86 0.58
CA SER A 30 -7.25 5.99 -0.55
C SER A 30 -6.68 4.59 -0.32
N ARG A 31 -7.30 3.58 -0.94
CA ARG A 31 -6.79 2.20 -0.95
C ARG A 31 -5.32 2.12 -1.35
N THR A 32 -4.93 2.87 -2.39
CA THR A 32 -3.55 2.93 -2.85
C THR A 32 -2.61 3.49 -1.78
N TRP A 33 -3.06 4.49 -1.02
CA TRP A 33 -2.30 5.02 0.11
C TRP A 33 -2.09 3.95 1.18
N GLU A 34 -3.13 3.20 1.55
CA GLU A 34 -3.03 2.12 2.54
C GLU A 34 -2.09 0.98 2.10
N ILE A 35 -2.08 0.66 0.81
CA ILE A 35 -1.11 -0.28 0.24
C ILE A 35 0.32 0.26 0.40
N VAL A 36 0.56 1.50 -0.01
CA VAL A 36 1.89 2.14 0.10
C VAL A 36 2.32 2.25 1.57
N ARG A 37 1.40 2.59 2.49
CA ARG A 37 1.63 2.60 3.94
C ARG A 37 2.14 1.27 4.43
N SER A 38 1.39 0.22 4.15
CA SER A 38 1.67 -1.14 4.63
C SER A 38 3.04 -1.61 4.13
N ILE A 39 3.38 -1.29 2.88
CA ILE A 39 4.70 -1.56 2.29
C ILE A 39 5.79 -0.77 3.00
N ARG A 40 5.63 0.55 3.19
CA ARG A 40 6.62 1.41 3.87
C ARG A 40 6.87 0.98 5.31
N GLU A 41 5.81 0.65 6.06
CA GLU A 41 5.92 0.12 7.41
C GLU A 41 6.68 -1.22 7.43
N ARG A 42 6.40 -2.11 6.47
CA ARG A 42 7.13 -3.38 6.33
C ARG A 42 8.60 -3.18 5.98
N MET A 43 8.93 -2.20 5.14
CA MET A 43 10.30 -1.83 4.78
C MET A 43 11.07 -1.30 6.00
N ALA A 44 10.44 -0.40 6.77
CA ALA A 44 11.01 0.13 8.01
C ALA A 44 11.31 -1.00 9.01
N ARG A 45 10.38 -1.96 9.18
CA ARG A 45 10.59 -3.16 9.99
C ARG A 45 11.67 -4.10 9.44
N ALA A 46 11.87 -4.14 8.12
CA ALA A 46 12.86 -5.00 7.48
C ALA A 46 14.29 -4.47 7.61
N GLY A 47 14.50 -3.24 8.07
CA GLY A 47 15.80 -2.58 8.10
C GLY A 47 16.38 -2.27 6.72
N LYS A 48 15.57 -2.34 5.65
CA LYS A 48 16.06 -2.21 4.27
C LYS A 48 15.98 -0.77 3.79
N SER A 49 17.14 -0.11 3.66
CA SER A 49 17.33 1.04 2.77
C SER A 49 17.17 0.60 1.32
N ILE A 50 16.51 1.42 0.50
CA ILE A 50 16.50 1.21 -0.95
C ILE A 50 17.95 1.39 -1.43
N GLY A 51 18.67 0.31 -1.74
CA GLY A 51 20.02 0.38 -2.33
C GLY A 51 21.12 -0.57 -1.84
N ASP A 52 20.84 -1.61 -1.04
CA ASP A 52 21.77 -2.72 -0.79
C ASP A 52 21.61 -3.87 -1.80
#